data_AF-A0A953IM54-F1
#
_entry.id   AF-A0A953IM54-F1
#
_cell.length_a   1.000
_cell.length_b   1.000
_cell.length_c   1.000
_cell.angle_alpha   90.00
_cell.angle_beta   90.00
_cell.angle_gamma   90.00
#
_symmetry.space_group_name_H-M   'P 1'
#
loop_
_entity.id
_entity.type
_entity.pdbx_description
1 polymer ?
#
loop_
_entity_poly.entity_id
_entity_poly.type
_entity_poly.pdbx_seq_one_letter_code
_entity_poly.pdbx_strand_id
1 'polypeptide(L)'
;MYTQALNTRDMAATAGDPVREVRFQARVDAEEKIEPNDWMPEAYRRTLIRQIAQHAHSEIVGMLPEGNWITRAPSLKRKAALLAKVQDEGGHGAYLYAAAETLGVSREELVAQLLDGRQKYSSIFN
;
A
#
# COMPACT_ATOMS: atom_id res chain seq x y z
N MET A 1 -3.08 6.29 13.01
CA MET A 1 -3.38 5.44 11.84
C MET A 1 -4.79 4.89 11.99
N TYR A 2 -5.72 5.28 11.11
CA TYR A 2 -7.11 4.81 11.19
C TYR A 2 -7.24 3.44 10.49
N THR A 3 -7.36 2.38 11.28
CA THR A 3 -7.43 0.96 10.88
C THR A 3 -8.86 0.51 10.52
N GLN A 4 -9.67 1.34 9.85
CA GLN A 4 -11.08 1.02 9.56
C GLN A 4 -11.26 -0.12 8.52
N ALA A 5 -10.20 -0.60 7.88
CA ALA A 5 -10.27 -1.64 6.84
C ALA A 5 -9.93 -3.07 7.32
N LEU A 6 -9.74 -3.30 8.63
CA LEU A 6 -9.42 -4.65 9.16
C LEU A 6 -10.65 -5.56 9.36
N ASN A 7 -11.87 -5.08 9.13
CA ASN A 7 -13.11 -5.79 9.50
C ASN A 7 -13.83 -6.55 8.36
N THR A 8 -13.20 -6.78 7.22
CA THR A 8 -13.76 -7.69 6.20
C THR A 8 -13.33 -9.13 6.49
N ARG A 9 -14.27 -9.95 6.97
CA ARG A 9 -14.08 -11.40 7.12
C ARG A 9 -14.02 -12.05 5.73
N ASP A 10 -12.83 -12.44 5.29
CA ASP A 10 -12.69 -13.38 4.17
C ASP A 10 -13.13 -14.78 4.61
N MET A 11 -14.25 -15.24 4.06
CA MET A 11 -14.82 -16.58 4.26
C MET A 11 -14.24 -17.56 3.24
N ALA A 12 -12.94 -17.83 3.29
CA ALA A 12 -12.32 -19.04 2.72
C ALA A 12 -10.80 -18.98 2.95
N ALA A 13 -10.35 -19.46 4.11
CA ALA A 13 -8.97 -19.91 4.24
C ALA A 13 -8.96 -21.40 3.91
N THR A 14 -8.33 -21.79 2.81
CA THR A 14 -7.88 -23.18 2.62
C THR A 14 -6.96 -23.51 3.78
N ALA A 15 -7.27 -24.57 4.55
CA ALA A 15 -6.44 -25.00 5.67
C ALA A 15 -5.00 -25.16 5.20
N GLY A 16 -4.09 -24.33 5.73
CA GLY A 16 -2.68 -24.38 5.37
C GLY A 16 -2.00 -25.62 5.93
N ASP A 17 -0.78 -25.88 5.46
CA ASP A 17 0.09 -26.90 6.04
C ASP A 17 0.43 -26.48 7.50
N PRO A 18 -0.05 -27.19 8.53
CA PRO A 18 0.12 -26.77 9.92
C PRO A 18 1.59 -26.62 10.33
N VAL A 19 2.50 -27.39 9.70
CA VAL A 19 3.93 -27.33 9.98
C VAL A 19 4.53 -26.02 9.46
N ARG A 20 4.10 -25.58 8.27
CA ARG A 20 4.55 -24.30 7.70
C ARG A 20 3.99 -23.11 8.47
N GLU A 21 2.74 -23.19 8.94
CA GLU A 21 2.12 -22.16 9.77
C GLU A 21 2.86 -21.96 11.09
N VAL A 22 3.19 -23.04 11.81
CA VAL A 22 3.99 -22.95 13.05
C VAL A 22 5.37 -22.35 12.78
N ARG A 23 6.04 -22.75 11.68
CA ARG A 23 7.34 -22.18 11.32
C ARG A 23 7.24 -20.69 10.99
N PHE A 24 6.21 -20.26 10.28
CA PHE A 24 5.96 -18.85 10.00
C PHE A 24 5.73 -18.06 11.28
N GLN A 25 4.89 -18.56 12.20
CA GLN A 25 4.62 -17.89 13.46
C GLN A 25 5.89 -17.75 14.31
N ALA A 26 6.73 -18.80 14.37
CA ALA A 26 8.01 -18.73 15.09
C ALA A 26 8.95 -17.64 14.54
N ARG A 27 8.97 -17.42 13.21
CA ARG A 27 9.73 -16.32 12.60
C ARG A 27 9.16 -14.95 12.98
N VAL A 28 7.84 -14.81 12.98
CA VAL A 28 7.16 -13.58 13.41
C VAL A 28 7.45 -13.27 14.88
N ASP A 29 7.35 -14.27 15.77
CA ASP A 29 7.60 -14.11 17.20
C ASP A 29 9.07 -13.76 17.50
N ALA A 30 9.99 -14.18 16.65
CA ALA A 30 11.41 -13.84 16.70
C ALA A 30 11.75 -12.49 16.03
N GLU A 31 10.75 -11.75 15.54
CA GLU A 31 10.91 -10.50 14.78
C GLU A 31 11.79 -10.64 13.52
N GLU A 32 11.84 -11.85 12.94
CA GLU A 32 12.53 -12.07 11.68
C GLU A 32 11.74 -11.47 10.52
N LYS A 33 12.46 -10.86 9.58
CA LYS A 33 11.84 -10.33 8.36
C LYS A 33 11.31 -11.47 7.50
N ILE A 34 10.11 -11.27 6.94
CA ILE A 34 9.51 -12.14 5.93
C ILE A 34 9.82 -11.54 4.56
N GLU A 35 10.56 -12.27 3.75
CA GLU A 35 11.01 -11.86 2.42
C GLU A 35 10.05 -12.40 1.33
N PRO A 36 10.06 -11.85 0.10
CA PRO A 36 9.11 -12.23 -0.95
C PRO A 36 9.08 -13.73 -1.31
N ASN A 37 10.24 -14.38 -1.27
CA ASN A 37 10.41 -15.81 -1.58
C ASN A 37 10.07 -16.73 -0.41
N ASP A 38 9.82 -16.18 0.77
CA ASP A 38 9.41 -16.96 1.92
C ASP A 38 7.98 -17.48 1.76
N TRP A 39 7.76 -18.67 2.29
CA TRP A 39 6.40 -19.14 2.50
C TRP A 39 5.72 -18.25 3.56
N MET A 40 4.50 -17.80 3.27
CA MET A 40 3.64 -17.06 4.19
C MET A 40 2.18 -17.51 3.99
N PRO A 41 1.32 -17.41 5.01
CA PRO A 41 -0.10 -17.71 4.88
C PRO A 41 -0.75 -16.85 3.78
N GLU A 42 -1.66 -17.43 3.01
CA GLU A 42 -2.28 -16.72 1.90
C GLU A 42 -3.10 -15.50 2.37
N ALA A 43 -3.80 -15.63 3.50
CA ALA A 43 -4.51 -14.49 4.11
C ALA A 43 -3.56 -13.35 4.54
N TYR A 44 -2.34 -13.70 4.97
CA TYR A 44 -1.30 -12.72 5.30
C TYR A 44 -0.82 -11.99 4.04
N ARG A 45 -0.50 -12.72 2.97
CA ARG A 45 -0.13 -12.16 1.66
C ARG A 45 -1.21 -11.22 1.11
N ARG A 46 -2.47 -11.66 1.06
CA ARG A 46 -3.60 -10.85 0.58
C ARG A 46 -3.78 -9.58 1.40
N THR A 47 -3.63 -9.67 2.72
CA THR A 47 -3.76 -8.51 3.61
C THR A 47 -2.63 -7.51 3.37
N LEU A 48 -1.39 -7.96 3.20
CA LEU A 48 -0.26 -7.10 2.87
C LEU A 48 -0.44 -6.43 1.50
N ILE A 49 -0.85 -7.19 0.46
CA ILE A 49 -1.17 -6.63 -0.85
C ILE A 49 -2.18 -5.50 -0.69
N ARG A 50 -3.29 -5.76 0.01
CA ARG A 50 -4.33 -4.76 0.24
C ARG A 50 -3.79 -3.53 0.97
N GLN A 51 -2.99 -3.69 2.02
CA GLN A 51 -2.48 -2.56 2.80
C GLN A 51 -1.43 -1.75 2.04
N ILE A 52 -0.44 -2.40 1.42
CA ILE A 52 0.63 -1.74 0.67
C ILE A 52 0.05 -1.04 -0.56
N ALA A 53 -0.88 -1.67 -1.28
CA ALA A 53 -1.55 -1.06 -2.42
C ALA A 53 -2.36 0.19 -2.01
N GLN A 54 -3.17 0.09 -0.94
CA GLN A 54 -3.92 1.25 -0.44
C GLN A 54 -3.01 2.37 0.08
N HIS A 55 -1.82 2.02 0.59
CA HIS A 55 -0.78 3.00 0.91
C HIS A 55 -0.24 3.66 -0.36
N ALA A 56 0.11 2.89 -1.39
CA ALA A 56 0.55 3.42 -2.69
C ALA A 56 -0.50 4.33 -3.34
N HIS A 57 -1.77 3.91 -3.30
CA HIS A 57 -2.90 4.71 -3.77
C HIS A 57 -3.01 6.03 -3.01
N SER A 58 -2.73 6.02 -1.70
CA SER A 58 -2.76 7.22 -0.87
C SER A 58 -1.67 8.22 -1.26
N GLU A 59 -0.46 7.76 -1.56
CA GLU A 59 0.60 8.64 -2.10
C GLU A 59 0.16 9.30 -3.41
N ILE A 60 -0.40 8.52 -4.35
CA ILE A 60 -0.83 9.04 -5.66
C ILE A 60 -2.00 10.02 -5.54
N VAL A 61 -3.03 9.67 -4.76
CA VAL A 61 -4.21 10.52 -4.60
C VAL A 61 -3.88 11.78 -3.78
N GLY A 62 -2.93 11.70 -2.85
CA GLY A 62 -2.45 12.84 -2.05
C GLY A 62 -1.83 13.96 -2.88
N MET A 63 -1.24 13.63 -4.03
CA MET A 63 -0.71 14.61 -4.98
C MET A 63 -1.79 15.54 -5.55
N LEU A 64 -3.07 15.15 -5.56
CA LEU A 64 -4.18 15.93 -6.16
C LEU A 64 -4.51 17.21 -5.37
N PRO A 65 -4.89 17.15 -4.07
CA PRO A 65 -5.23 18.34 -3.30
C PRO A 65 -4.05 19.31 -3.17
N GLU A 66 -2.82 18.80 -3.08
CA GLU A 66 -1.62 19.62 -3.04
C GLU A 66 -1.26 20.20 -4.42
N GLY A 67 -1.38 19.39 -5.47
CA GLY A 67 -1.17 19.79 -6.85
C GLY A 67 -2.04 20.99 -7.26
N ASN A 68 -3.26 21.06 -6.72
CA ASN A 68 -4.18 22.19 -6.90
C ASN A 68 -3.55 23.55 -6.55
N TRP A 69 -2.60 23.60 -5.62
CA TRP A 69 -1.95 24.83 -5.16
C TRP A 69 -0.63 25.15 -5.87
N ILE A 70 -0.06 24.25 -6.66
CA ILE A 70 1.26 24.43 -7.30
C ILE A 70 1.31 25.73 -8.13
N THR A 71 0.29 25.99 -8.95
CA THR A 71 0.27 27.20 -9.81
C THR A 71 0.00 28.49 -9.03
N ARG A 72 -0.58 28.38 -7.82
CA ARG A 72 -1.06 29.49 -6.97
C ARG A 72 -0.25 29.70 -5.70
N ALA A 73 0.89 29.03 -5.55
CA ALA A 73 1.75 29.17 -4.38
C ALA A 73 2.19 30.65 -4.20
N PRO A 74 2.18 31.19 -2.96
CA PRO A 74 2.33 32.63 -2.69
C PRO A 74 3.74 33.19 -2.89
N SER A 75 4.73 32.31 -3.10
CA SER A 75 6.10 32.69 -3.45
C SER A 75 6.80 31.58 -4.21
N LEU A 76 7.84 31.92 -4.97
CA LEU A 76 8.64 30.92 -5.70
C LEU A 76 9.29 29.90 -4.76
N LYS A 77 9.75 30.34 -3.58
CA LYS A 77 10.30 29.44 -2.56
C LYS A 77 9.28 28.38 -2.12
N ARG A 78 8.03 28.78 -1.87
CA ARG A 78 6.95 27.83 -1.51
C ARG A 78 6.54 26.96 -2.69
N LYS A 79 6.52 27.51 -3.91
CA LYS A 79 6.25 26.75 -5.14
C LYS A 79 7.28 25.62 -5.34
N ALA A 80 8.57 25.94 -5.23
CA ALA A 80 9.65 24.96 -5.37
C ALA A 80 9.58 23.86 -4.31
N ALA A 81 9.31 24.21 -3.05
CA ALA A 81 9.16 23.24 -1.97
C ALA A 81 7.95 22.30 -2.20
N LEU A 82 6.80 22.85 -2.63
CA LEU A 82 5.61 22.05 -2.93
C LEU A 82 5.82 21.12 -4.13
N LEU A 83 6.48 21.61 -5.18
CA LEU A 83 6.84 20.79 -6.34
C LEU A 83 7.72 19.60 -5.94
N ALA A 84 8.78 19.84 -5.14
CA ALA A 84 9.65 18.79 -4.65
C ALA A 84 8.88 17.76 -3.82
N LYS A 85 8.00 18.22 -2.91
CA LYS A 85 7.16 17.34 -2.10
C LYS A 85 6.26 16.43 -2.95
N VAL A 86 5.52 17.02 -3.91
CA VAL A 86 4.61 16.26 -4.78
C VAL A 86 5.40 15.30 -5.69
N GLN A 87 6.60 15.69 -6.12
CA GLN A 87 7.50 14.78 -6.84
C GLN A 87 7.93 13.58 -5.97
N ASP A 88 8.29 13.82 -4.72
CA ASP A 88 8.68 12.76 -3.78
C ASP A 88 7.52 11.78 -3.51
N GLU A 89 6.29 12.26 -3.39
CA GLU A 89 5.09 11.40 -3.25
C GLU A 89 4.91 10.47 -4.47
N GLY A 90 5.15 10.98 -5.68
CA GLY A 90 5.17 10.15 -6.89
C GLY A 90 6.22 9.04 -6.81
N GLY A 91 7.39 9.34 -6.24
CA GLY A 91 8.45 8.36 -5.97
C GLY A 91 8.07 7.35 -4.89
N HIS A 92 7.48 7.79 -3.78
CA HIS A 92 7.00 6.92 -2.70
C HIS A 92 5.92 5.95 -3.19
N GLY A 93 4.97 6.44 -3.99
CA GLY A 93 3.96 5.60 -4.63
C GLY A 93 4.60 4.53 -5.51
N ALA A 94 5.64 4.88 -6.29
CA ALA A 94 6.37 3.91 -7.11
C ALA A 94 7.09 2.84 -6.27
N TYR A 95 7.71 3.21 -5.15
CA TYR A 95 8.34 2.24 -4.23
C TYR A 95 7.32 1.29 -3.61
N LEU A 96 6.16 1.80 -3.20
CA LEU A 96 5.11 0.97 -2.59
C LEU A 96 4.47 0.02 -3.61
N TYR A 97 4.23 0.45 -4.85
CA TYR A 97 3.79 -0.46 -5.90
C TYR A 97 4.83 -1.55 -6.16
N ALA A 98 6.11 -1.20 -6.29
CA ALA A 98 7.17 -2.19 -6.47
C ALA A 98 7.23 -3.19 -5.30
N ALA A 99 7.02 -2.73 -4.06
CA ALA A 99 6.94 -3.60 -2.90
C ALA A 99 5.72 -4.55 -2.97
N ALA A 100 4.55 -4.07 -3.38
CA ALA A 100 3.37 -4.91 -3.58
C ALA A 100 3.58 -5.95 -4.69
N GLU A 101 4.28 -5.59 -5.76
CA GLU A 101 4.58 -6.51 -6.87
C GLU A 101 5.41 -7.72 -6.44
N THR A 102 6.26 -7.57 -5.42
CA THR A 102 6.99 -8.71 -4.83
C THR A 102 6.07 -9.78 -4.24
N LEU A 103 4.80 -9.45 -3.98
CA LEU A 103 3.81 -10.37 -3.43
C LEU A 103 2.98 -11.08 -4.50
N GLY A 104 3.21 -10.81 -5.80
CA GLY A 104 2.62 -11.54 -6.92
C GLY A 104 1.40 -10.88 -7.59
N VAL A 105 1.19 -9.58 -7.37
CA VAL A 105 0.17 -8.77 -8.06
C VAL A 105 0.85 -7.76 -8.99
N SER A 106 0.21 -7.29 -10.06
CA SER A 106 0.77 -6.21 -10.89
C SER A 106 0.31 -4.82 -10.44
N ARG A 107 1.14 -3.80 -10.67
CA ARG A 107 0.74 -2.41 -10.46
C ARG A 107 -0.49 -2.04 -11.29
N GLU A 108 -0.59 -2.50 -12.53
CA GLU A 108 -1.71 -2.20 -13.43
C GLU A 108 -3.04 -2.70 -12.85
N GLU A 109 -3.04 -3.91 -12.29
CA GLU A 109 -4.21 -4.48 -11.63
C GLU A 109 -4.62 -3.63 -10.42
N LEU A 110 -3.66 -3.26 -9.57
CA LEU A 110 -3.94 -2.44 -8.38
C LEU A 110 -4.48 -1.06 -8.76
N VAL A 111 -3.90 -0.41 -9.77
CA VAL A 111 -4.39 0.89 -10.27
C VAL A 111 -5.79 0.76 -10.85
N ALA A 112 -6.08 -0.30 -11.62
CA ALA A 112 -7.44 -0.55 -12.11
C ALA A 112 -8.43 -0.73 -10.96
N GLN A 113 -8.08 -1.50 -9.92
CA GLN A 113 -8.93 -1.68 -8.75
C GLN A 113 -9.17 -0.36 -7.98
N LEU A 114 -8.20 0.54 -7.92
CA LEU A 114 -8.38 1.89 -7.37
C LEU A 114 -9.38 2.69 -8.19
N LEU A 115 -9.21 2.75 -9.52
CA LEU A 115 -10.06 3.53 -10.42
C LEU A 115 -11.50 3.00 -10.46
N ASP A 116 -11.68 1.69 -10.33
CA ASP A 116 -12.99 1.04 -10.20
C ASP A 116 -13.63 1.19 -8.81
N GLY A 117 -12.93 1.79 -7.83
CA GLY A 117 -13.39 1.93 -6.45
C GLY A 117 -13.39 0.63 -5.63
N ARG A 118 -12.76 -0.44 -6.12
CA ARG A 118 -12.61 -1.73 -5.41
C ARG A 118 -11.52 -1.68 -4.35
N GLN A 119 -10.51 -0.83 -4.54
CA GLN A 119 -9.53 -0.49 -3.51
C GLN A 119 -9.67 0.96 -3.06
N LYS A 120 -9.28 1.20 -1.80
CA LYS A 120 -9.39 2.49 -1.13
C LYS A 120 -8.06 3.25 -1.17
N TYR A 121 -8.12 4.49 -0.73
CA TYR A 121 -6.98 5.32 -0.36
C TYR A 121 -7.34 6.04 0.95
N SER A 122 -6.38 6.76 1.53
CA SER A 122 -6.58 7.49 2.77
C SER A 122 -7.72 8.51 2.65
N SER A 123 -8.66 8.47 3.58
CA SER A 123 -9.87 9.30 3.54
C SER A 123 -9.59 10.80 3.60
N ILE A 124 -8.41 11.21 4.07
CA ILE A 124 -8.01 12.62 4.23
C ILE A 124 -7.90 13.38 2.89
N PHE A 125 -7.81 12.65 1.77
CA PHE A 125 -7.65 13.26 0.45
C PHE A 125 -8.96 13.51 -0.30
N ASN A 126 -10.10 13.48 0.41
CA ASN A 126 -11.43 13.84 -0.10
C ASN A 126 -11.87 15.21 0.43
#